data_AF-A0A0G0FTM4-F1
#
_entry.id   AF-A0A0G0FTM4-F1
#
_cell.length_a   1.000
_cell.length_b   1.000
_cell.length_c   1.000
_cell.angle_alpha   90.00
_cell.angle_beta   90.00
_cell.angle_gamma   90.00
#
_symmetry.space_group_name_H-M   'P 1'
#
loop_
_entity.id
_entity.type
_entity.pdbx_description
1 polymer ?
#
loop_
_entity_poly.entity_id
_entity_poly.type
_entity_poly.pdbx_seq_one_letter_code
_entity_poly.pdbx_strand_id
1 'polypeptide(L)' 'RNIDEGNYFNKELYWGKFSRTISLPKEVEPEEVEATEKHGLLTIRLQKVDKEKTNNVKVRSI' A
#
# COMPACT_ATOMS: atom_id res chain seq x y z
N ARG A 1 -9.15 14.65 24.47
CA ARG A 1 -9.51 16.08 24.61
C ARG A 1 -9.73 16.59 23.19
N ASN A 2 -10.96 16.95 22.81
CA ASN A 2 -11.25 17.56 21.51
C ASN A 2 -11.23 19.07 21.73
N ILE A 3 -10.49 19.82 20.91
CA ILE A 3 -10.45 21.28 20.93
C ILE A 3 -11.24 21.72 19.69
N ASP A 4 -12.24 22.59 19.86
CA ASP A 4 -13.02 23.08 18.73
C ASP A 4 -12.12 23.81 17.72
N GLU A 5 -12.44 23.73 16.43
CA GLU A 5 -11.59 24.27 15.36
C GLU A 5 -11.31 25.77 15.47
N GLY A 6 -12.22 26.54 16.09
CA GLY A 6 -12.02 27.97 16.35
C GLY A 6 -11.12 28.29 17.54
N ASN A 7 -10.75 27.31 18.36
CA ASN A 7 -9.99 27.48 19.59
C ASN A 7 -8.49 27.19 19.43
N TYR A 8 -8.02 27.00 18.19
CA TYR A 8 -6.59 26.90 17.90
C TYR A 8 -6.00 28.31 17.73
N PHE A 9 -4.95 28.63 18.49
CA PHE A 9 -4.10 29.79 18.16
C PHE A 9 -3.30 29.53 16.87
N ASN A 10 -2.81 28.30 16.68
CA ASN A 10 -2.10 27.85 15.48
C ASN A 10 -2.37 26.35 15.23
N LYS A 11 -2.42 25.93 13.96
CA LYS A 11 -2.60 24.54 13.52
C LYS A 11 -1.66 24.24 12.36
N GLU A 12 -0.49 23.69 12.68
CA GLU A 12 0.60 23.46 11.70
C GLU A 12 0.48 22.11 10.99
N LEU A 13 -0.15 21.12 11.64
CA LEU A 13 -0.31 19.77 11.13
C LEU A 13 -1.68 19.58 10.47
N TYR A 14 -1.73 18.67 9.49
CA TYR A 14 -2.98 18.23 8.89
C TYR A 14 -3.75 17.30 9.83
N TRP A 15 -5.06 17.53 9.95
CA TRP A 15 -5.99 16.68 10.71
C TRP A 15 -7.24 16.47 9.87
N GLY A 16 -7.53 15.22 9.51
CA GLY A 16 -8.69 14.89 8.68
C GLY A 16 -8.54 13.58 7.93
N LYS A 17 -9.55 13.25 7.13
CA LYS A 17 -9.55 12.07 6.25
C LYS A 17 -8.64 12.35 5.04
N PHE A 18 -7.71 11.44 4.76
CA PHE A 18 -6.89 11.52 3.56
C PHE A 18 -7.15 10.33 2.62
N SER A 19 -6.92 10.56 1.34
CA SER A 19 -6.91 9.54 0.29
C SER A 19 -5.86 9.91 -0.74
N ARG A 20 -5.15 8.92 -1.29
CA ARG A 20 -4.19 9.10 -2.38
C ARG A 20 -4.30 7.96 -3.37
N THR A 21 -4.11 8.29 -4.64
CA THR A 21 -3.98 7.34 -5.74
C THR A 21 -2.61 7.53 -6.37
N ILE A 22 -1.87 6.44 -6.56
CA ILE A 22 -0.51 6.45 -7.09
C ILE A 22 -0.49 5.56 -8.33
N SER A 23 0.00 6.09 -9.45
CA SER A 23 0.21 5.29 -10.65
C SER A 23 1.48 4.46 -10.51
N LEU A 24 1.38 3.16 -10.75
CA LEU A 24 2.53 2.25 -10.66
C LEU A 24 3.31 2.24 -11.99
N PRO A 25 4.65 2.19 -11.94
CA PRO A 25 5.46 2.16 -13.16
C PRO A 25 5.46 0.78 -13.84
N LYS A 26 4.99 -0.27 -13.16
CA LYS A 26 4.93 -1.66 -13.64
C LYS A 26 3.74 -2.39 -13.03
N GLU A 27 3.39 -3.49 -13.66
CA GLU A 27 2.38 -4.45 -13.20
C GLU A 27 2.86 -5.18 -11.92
N VAL A 28 1.93 -5.44 -11.01
CA VAL A 28 2.17 -6.07 -9.70
C VAL A 28 1.17 -7.18 -9.46
N GLU A 29 1.54 -8.16 -8.63
CA GLU A 29 0.67 -9.27 -8.21
C GLU A 29 -0.24 -8.81 -7.06
N PRO A 30 -1.55 -8.62 -7.26
CA PRO A 30 -2.42 -8.03 -6.23
C PRO A 30 -2.65 -8.94 -5.02
N GLU A 31 -2.55 -10.25 -5.23
CA GLU A 31 -2.74 -11.27 -4.18
C GLU A 31 -1.54 -11.34 -3.21
N GLU A 32 -0.38 -10.84 -3.62
CA GLU A 32 0.88 -10.87 -2.87
C GLU A 32 1.20 -9.50 -2.21
N VAL A 33 0.18 -8.66 -2.02
CA VAL A 33 0.37 -7.33 -1.43
C VAL A 33 0.39 -7.42 0.09
N GLU A 34 1.40 -6.82 0.70
CA GLU A 34 1.52 -6.69 2.16
C GLU A 34 1.48 -5.23 2.58
N ALA A 35 0.79 -4.94 3.68
CA ALA A 35 0.76 -3.62 4.29
C ALA A 35 1.11 -3.71 5.78
N THR A 36 2.02 -2.86 6.22
CA THR A 36 2.41 -2.74 7.64
C THR A 36 2.40 -1.28 8.06
N GLU A 37 1.86 -1.01 9.24
CA GLU A 37 1.96 0.30 9.89
C GLU A 37 2.94 0.17 11.06
N LYS A 38 3.88 1.12 11.14
CA LYS A 38 4.79 1.21 12.28
C LYS A 38 5.19 2.67 12.53
N HIS A 39 4.97 3.15 13.75
CA HIS A 39 5.35 4.49 14.21
C HIS A 39 4.77 5.63 13.33
N GLY A 40 3.54 5.49 12.84
CA GLY A 40 2.88 6.48 12.00
C GLY A 40 3.25 6.42 10.52
N LEU A 41 3.98 5.38 10.09
CA LEU A 41 4.35 5.15 8.70
C LEU A 41 3.66 3.88 8.17
N LEU A 42 2.81 4.06 7.16
CA LEU A 42 2.24 2.97 6.37
C LEU A 42 3.23 2.57 5.27
N THR A 43 3.70 1.32 5.31
CA THR A 43 4.55 0.70 4.28
C THR A 43 3.71 -0.33 3.52
N ILE A 44 3.59 -0.14 2.20
CA ILE A 44 2.91 -1.08 1.30
C ILE A 44 3.98 -1.72 0.41
N ARG A 45 4.11 -3.05 0.47
CA ARG A 45 5.01 -3.83 -0.38
C ARG A 45 4.20 -4.47 -1.50
N LEU A 46 4.62 -4.20 -2.73
CA LEU A 46 3.98 -4.69 -3.95
C LEU A 46 4.97 -5.56 -4.71
N GLN A 47 4.69 -6.85 -4.83
CA GLN A 47 5.50 -7.77 -5.63
C GLN A 47 5.28 -7.47 -7.12
N LYS A 48 6.37 -7.27 -7.87
CA LYS A 48 6.30 -7.08 -9.31
C LYS A 48 5.93 -8.41 -9.98
N VAL A 49 5.10 -8.34 -11.02
CA VAL A 49 4.85 -9.51 -11.88
C VAL A 49 6.16 -9.93 -12.53
N ASP A 50 6.49 -11.21 -12.40
CA ASP A 50 7.62 -11.84 -13.08
C ASP A 50 7.16 -12.41 -14.42
N LYS A 51 7.36 -11.62 -15.48
CA LYS A 51 6.96 -12.00 -16.85
C LYS A 51 7.81 -13.11 -17.46
N GLU A 52 8.96 -13.42 -16.86
CA GLU A 52 9.87 -14.47 -17.34
C GLU A 52 9.67 -15.80 -16.61
N LYS A 53 8.82 -15.81 -15.56
CA LYS A 53 8.52 -17.00 -14.78
C LYS A 53 7.85 -18.07 -15.64
N THR A 54 8.62 -19.11 -15.97
CA THR A 54 8.15 -20.21 -16.80
C THR A 54 7.61 -21.33 -15.92
N ASN A 55 6.31 -21.65 -16.02
CA ASN A 55 5.70 -22.77 -15.30
C ASN A 55 6.02 -24.09 -16.02
N ASN A 56 7.04 -24.82 -15.56
CA ASN A 56 7.34 -26.16 -16.05
C ASN A 56 6.37 -27.18 -15.42
N VAL A 57 5.32 -27.55 -16.15
CA VAL A 57 4.37 -28.58 -15.73
C VAL A 57 4.89 -29.95 -16.17
N LYS A 58 5.22 -30.81 -15.19
CA LYS A 58 5.58 -32.21 -15.48
C LYS A 58 4.32 -33.02 -15.74
N VAL A 59 4.20 -33.61 -16.94
CA VAL A 59 3.13 -34.53 -17.29
C VAL A 59 3.28 -35.81 -16.45
N ARG A 60 2.21 -36.21 -15.75
CA ARG A 60 2.13 -37.51 -15.07
C ARG A 60 1.36 -38.48 -15.98
N SER A 61 1.95 -39.65 -16.25
CA SER A 61 1.21 -40.77 -16.87
C SER A 61 0.34 -41.47 -15.82
N ILE A 62 -0.80 -41.99 -16.28
CA ILE A 62 -1.73 -42.85 -15.54
C ILE A 62 -1.07 -44.20 -15.28
#